data_AF-A0A8T5M4K1-F1
#
_entry.id   AF-A0A8T5M4K1-F1
#
_cell.length_a   1.000
_cell.length_b   1.000
_cell.length_c   1.000
_cell.angle_alpha   90.00
_cell.angle_beta   90.00
_cell.angle_gamma   90.00
#
_symmetry.space_group_name_H-M   'P 1'
#
loop_
_entity.id
_entity.type
_entity.pdbx_description
1 polymer ?
#
loop_
_entity_poly.entity_id
_entity_poly.type
_entity_poly.pdbx_seq_one_letter_code
_entity_poly.pdbx_strand_id
1 'polypeptide(L)'
;MEEHLKKRPQKKVFPKGEIDSLRNQAIEKVKSKLLPDDKIIKIILIGSSVKNSFGEYEPPGFRGSLFSDFDFIVFIDDDFEIPKWLDKEPDGKPFPDDDMNLAYRNKKFINDKYDIEVFFIRKSNAQNSEIQELGEEAGIPMTSDSKHKHIIVYSKD
;
A
#
# COMPACT_ATOMS: atom_id res chain seq x y z
N MET A 1 17.90 -1.09 14.58
CA MET A 1 17.56 -0.59 13.24
C MET A 1 18.64 -1.07 12.29
N GLU A 2 18.31 -2.04 11.45
CA GLU A 2 19.27 -2.72 10.58
C GLU A 2 19.92 -1.76 9.59
N GLU A 3 21.19 -2.00 9.25
CA GLU A 3 22.06 -1.06 8.53
C GLU A 3 21.58 -0.75 7.10
N HIS A 4 20.84 -1.68 6.49
CA HIS A 4 20.25 -1.53 5.15
C HIS A 4 19.08 -0.53 5.08
N LEU A 5 18.50 -0.13 6.22
CA LEU A 5 17.50 0.94 6.30
C LEU A 5 18.16 2.33 6.34
N LYS A 6 19.48 2.44 6.60
CA LYS A 6 20.15 3.71 6.90
C LYS A 6 20.51 4.57 5.67
N LYS A 7 20.49 4.04 4.45
CA LYS A 7 20.72 4.83 3.22
C LYS A 7 19.81 4.36 2.09
N ARG A 8 18.62 4.97 2.00
CA ARG A 8 17.80 4.85 0.79
C ARG A 8 18.62 5.36 -0.41
N PRO A 9 18.69 4.63 -1.53
CA PRO A 9 19.33 5.14 -2.74
C PRO A 9 18.70 6.46 -3.17
N GLN A 10 19.46 7.30 -3.86
CA GLN A 10 18.93 8.52 -4.43
C GLN A 10 17.79 8.19 -5.39
N LYS A 11 16.71 8.99 -5.33
CA LYS A 11 15.52 8.80 -6.14
C LYS A 11 15.35 9.95 -7.12
N LYS A 12 15.25 9.62 -8.41
CA LYS A 12 14.80 10.53 -9.47
C LYS A 12 13.27 10.51 -9.52
N VAL A 13 12.66 11.60 -9.05
CA VAL A 13 11.20 11.77 -9.06
C VAL A 13 10.70 11.99 -10.50
N PHE A 14 9.61 11.32 -10.86
CA PHE A 14 9.00 11.45 -12.18
C PHE A 14 8.17 12.73 -12.31
N PRO A 15 7.97 13.24 -13.53
CA PRO A 15 7.02 14.33 -13.78
C PRO A 15 5.61 13.95 -13.34
N LYS A 16 4.86 14.93 -12.81
CA LYS A 16 3.50 14.71 -12.27
C LYS A 16 2.57 13.97 -13.25
N GLY A 17 2.57 14.32 -14.54
CA GLY A 17 1.71 13.67 -15.53
C GLY A 17 2.00 12.17 -15.70
N GLU A 18 3.27 11.77 -15.57
CA GLU A 18 3.66 10.36 -15.58
C GLU A 18 3.20 9.65 -14.30
N ILE A 19 3.40 10.28 -13.13
CA ILE A 19 2.92 9.75 -11.85
C ILE A 19 1.40 9.55 -11.87
N ASP A 20 0.64 10.55 -12.35
CA ASP A 20 -0.81 10.48 -12.44
C ASP A 20 -1.28 9.36 -13.38
N SER A 21 -0.61 9.18 -14.54
CA SER A 21 -0.92 8.10 -15.47
C SER A 21 -0.67 6.71 -14.87
N LEU A 22 0.49 6.50 -14.26
CA LEU A 22 0.84 5.22 -13.64
C LEU A 22 -0.06 4.91 -12.42
N ARG A 23 -0.37 5.94 -11.63
CA ARG A 23 -1.29 5.84 -10.49
C ARG A 23 -2.67 5.36 -10.92
N ASN A 24 -3.22 5.93 -11.98
CA ASN A 24 -4.55 5.53 -12.48
C ASN A 24 -4.54 4.10 -13.03
N GLN A 25 -3.45 3.68 -13.69
CA GLN A 25 -3.28 2.28 -14.12
C GLN A 25 -3.24 1.32 -12.92
N ALA A 26 -2.50 1.68 -11.87
CA ALA A 26 -2.43 0.90 -10.63
C ALA A 26 -3.81 0.78 -9.97
N ILE A 27 -4.54 1.89 -9.84
CA ILE A 27 -5.89 1.94 -9.27
C ILE A 27 -6.85 1.01 -10.03
N GLU A 28 -6.92 1.13 -11.36
CA GLU A 28 -7.87 0.34 -12.15
C GLU A 28 -7.49 -1.15 -12.16
N LYS A 29 -6.19 -1.48 -12.21
CA LYS A 29 -5.75 -2.87 -12.13
C LYS A 29 -6.01 -3.49 -10.76
N VAL A 30 -5.82 -2.75 -9.66
CA VAL A 30 -6.16 -3.23 -8.31
C VAL A 30 -7.67 -3.41 -8.17
N LYS A 31 -8.48 -2.43 -8.60
CA LYS A 31 -9.94 -2.55 -8.59
C LYS A 31 -10.42 -3.78 -9.36
N SER A 32 -9.95 -3.98 -10.59
CA SER A 32 -10.33 -5.17 -11.39
C SER A 32 -9.88 -6.52 -10.79
N LYS A 33 -8.91 -6.52 -9.87
CA LYS A 33 -8.41 -7.74 -9.19
C LYS A 33 -9.11 -8.03 -7.87
N LEU A 34 -9.66 -7.01 -7.21
CA LEU A 34 -10.29 -7.13 -5.89
C LEU A 34 -11.81 -6.96 -5.92
N LEU A 35 -12.36 -6.27 -6.91
CA LEU A 35 -13.79 -6.02 -7.05
C LEU A 35 -14.39 -6.91 -8.16
N PRO A 36 -15.67 -7.33 -8.05
CA PRO A 36 -16.69 -6.89 -7.08
C PRO A 36 -16.85 -7.81 -5.85
N ASP A 37 -15.77 -8.12 -5.12
CA ASP A 37 -15.86 -8.89 -3.88
C ASP A 37 -16.57 -8.07 -2.77
N ASP A 38 -17.62 -8.64 -2.19
CA ASP A 38 -18.48 -7.98 -1.20
C ASP A 38 -17.84 -7.86 0.18
N LYS A 39 -16.76 -8.59 0.44
CA LYS A 39 -15.98 -8.52 1.67
C LYS A 39 -14.96 -7.37 1.66
N ILE A 40 -14.76 -6.71 0.51
CA ILE A 40 -13.96 -5.49 0.43
C ILE A 40 -14.80 -4.31 0.93
N ILE A 41 -14.33 -3.66 1.99
CA ILE A 41 -15.02 -2.53 2.62
C ILE A 41 -14.52 -1.21 2.04
N LYS A 42 -13.19 -1.05 1.92
CA LYS A 42 -12.58 0.20 1.47
C LYS A 42 -11.20 -0.08 0.88
N ILE A 43 -10.86 0.60 -0.20
CA ILE A 43 -9.52 0.60 -0.80
C ILE A 43 -9.00 2.03 -0.76
N ILE A 44 -7.81 2.21 -0.20
CA ILE A 44 -7.13 3.49 -0.12
C ILE A 44 -5.76 3.35 -0.78
N LEU A 45 -5.38 4.33 -1.58
CA LEU A 45 -4.01 4.47 -2.06
C LEU A 45 -3.27 5.51 -1.20
N ILE A 46 -2.06 5.19 -0.78
CA ILE A 46 -1.17 6.06 -0.01
C ILE A 46 0.21 6.18 -0.68
N GLY A 47 1.18 6.72 0.05
CA GLY A 47 2.57 6.63 -0.35
C GLY A 47 3.02 7.66 -1.39
N SER A 48 4.09 7.32 -2.11
CA SER A 48 4.84 8.28 -2.93
C SER A 48 4.07 8.79 -4.16
N SER A 49 3.19 7.96 -4.72
CA SER A 49 2.33 8.30 -5.87
C SER A 49 1.27 9.35 -5.54
N VAL A 50 0.80 9.38 -4.29
CA VAL A 50 -0.14 10.39 -3.78
C VAL A 50 0.60 11.67 -3.37
N LYS A 51 1.83 11.52 -2.87
CA LYS A 51 2.71 12.63 -2.44
C LYS A 51 3.49 13.27 -3.60
N ASN A 52 3.26 12.88 -4.85
CA ASN A 52 3.97 13.36 -6.05
C ASN A 52 5.50 13.22 -5.94
N SER A 53 5.97 12.15 -5.30
CA SER A 53 7.40 11.84 -5.13
C SER A 53 7.76 10.44 -5.64
N PHE A 54 6.88 9.83 -6.42
CA PHE A 54 7.11 8.54 -7.07
C PHE A 54 8.21 8.65 -8.13
N GLY A 55 9.03 7.61 -8.27
CA GLY A 55 10.12 7.64 -9.23
C GLY A 55 11.04 6.43 -9.18
N GLU A 56 12.22 6.61 -9.74
CA GLU A 56 13.25 5.58 -9.91
C GLU A 56 14.41 5.80 -8.94
N TYR A 57 14.86 4.73 -8.31
CA TYR A 57 16.01 4.67 -7.43
C TYR A 57 17.29 4.38 -8.23
N GLU A 58 18.40 4.96 -7.81
CA GLU A 58 19.72 4.55 -8.31
C GLU A 58 20.01 3.08 -7.97
N PRO A 59 20.79 2.36 -8.81
CA PRO A 59 21.20 0.99 -8.52
C PRO A 59 21.89 0.86 -7.15
N PRO A 60 21.62 -0.20 -6.39
CA PRO A 60 20.88 -1.41 -6.75
C PRO A 60 19.35 -1.32 -6.59
N GLY A 61 18.80 -0.12 -6.33
CA GLY A 61 17.39 0.06 -6.01
C GLY A 61 17.09 -0.07 -4.51
N PHE A 62 15.84 0.17 -4.13
CA PHE A 62 15.37 0.05 -2.75
C PHE A 62 14.64 -1.29 -2.59
N ARG A 63 15.06 -2.12 -1.62
CA ARG A 63 14.49 -3.46 -1.38
C ARG A 63 14.46 -4.36 -2.63
N GLY A 64 15.45 -4.21 -3.50
CA GLY A 64 15.56 -4.97 -4.75
C GLY A 64 14.69 -4.47 -5.90
N SER A 65 14.06 -3.29 -5.75
CA SER A 65 13.26 -2.65 -6.82
C SER A 65 13.87 -1.31 -7.23
N LEU A 66 14.03 -1.12 -8.54
CA LEU A 66 14.53 0.13 -9.11
C LEU A 66 13.46 1.24 -9.11
N PHE A 67 12.19 0.91 -8.92
CA PHE A 67 11.10 1.88 -8.93
C PHE A 67 10.39 1.90 -7.59
N SER A 68 9.79 3.04 -7.26
CA SER A 68 8.81 3.12 -6.17
C SER A 68 7.64 2.16 -6.44
N ASP A 69 7.07 1.62 -5.38
CA ASP A 69 5.84 0.82 -5.37
C ASP A 69 4.61 1.71 -5.21
N PHE A 70 3.44 1.15 -5.54
CA PHE A 70 2.14 1.71 -5.17
C PHE A 70 1.62 1.04 -3.91
N ASP A 71 1.46 1.83 -2.85
CA ASP A 71 1.02 1.39 -1.54
C ASP A 71 -0.51 1.46 -1.41
N PHE A 72 -1.17 0.32 -1.28
CA PHE A 72 -2.61 0.23 -1.03
C PHE A 72 -2.90 -0.25 0.39
N ILE A 73 -3.90 0.35 1.02
CA ILE A 73 -4.53 -0.15 2.24
C ILE A 73 -5.92 -0.65 1.87
N VAL A 74 -6.23 -1.89 2.23
CA VAL A 74 -7.51 -2.54 1.90
C VAL A 74 -8.18 -2.99 3.18
N PHE A 75 -9.31 -2.39 3.49
CA PHE A 75 -10.16 -2.78 4.61
C PHE A 75 -11.08 -3.91 4.16
N ILE A 76 -11.11 -4.98 4.94
CA ILE A 76 -11.76 -6.25 4.58
C ILE A 76 -12.57 -6.81 5.75
N ASP A 77 -13.57 -7.61 5.45
CA ASP A 77 -14.23 -8.42 6.49
C ASP A 77 -13.25 -9.44 7.10
N ASP A 78 -13.55 -9.86 8.33
CA ASP A 78 -12.64 -10.66 9.16
C ASP A 78 -12.38 -12.07 8.62
N ASP A 79 -13.23 -12.58 7.74
CA ASP A 79 -13.14 -13.90 7.12
C ASP A 79 -12.71 -13.85 5.64
N PHE A 80 -12.25 -12.69 5.16
CA PHE A 80 -11.73 -12.56 3.80
C PHE A 80 -10.46 -13.40 3.62
N GLU A 81 -10.37 -14.09 2.49
CA GLU A 81 -9.22 -14.90 2.08
C GLU A 81 -8.30 -14.07 1.18
N ILE A 82 -7.02 -13.97 1.55
CA ILE A 82 -6.07 -13.19 0.76
C ILE A 82 -5.85 -13.84 -0.61
N PRO A 83 -6.00 -13.09 -1.73
CA PRO A 83 -5.83 -13.64 -3.06
C PRO A 83 -4.42 -14.19 -3.32
N LYS A 84 -4.32 -15.35 -3.96
CA LYS A 84 -3.05 -16.05 -4.26
C LYS A 84 -2.13 -15.33 -5.27
N TRP A 85 -2.60 -14.26 -5.91
CA TRP A 85 -1.75 -13.46 -6.81
C TRP A 85 -0.85 -12.49 -6.03
N LEU A 86 -0.98 -12.44 -4.71
CA LEU A 86 -0.19 -11.64 -3.80
C LEU A 86 0.75 -12.55 -2.99
N ASP A 87 2.02 -12.18 -2.93
CA ASP A 87 3.03 -12.85 -2.11
C ASP A 87 3.14 -12.13 -0.76
N LYS A 88 3.32 -12.88 0.34
CA LYS A 88 3.45 -12.27 1.68
C LYS A 88 4.74 -11.45 1.76
N GLU A 89 4.65 -10.22 2.27
CA GLU A 89 5.79 -9.33 2.48
C GLU A 89 6.30 -9.48 3.93
N PRO A 90 7.47 -10.11 4.17
CA PRO A 90 7.96 -10.38 5.52
C PRO A 90 8.34 -9.12 6.31
N ASP A 91 8.67 -8.03 5.61
CA ASP A 91 9.15 -6.79 6.22
C ASP A 91 8.04 -5.77 6.52
N GLY A 92 6.82 -6.02 6.05
CA GLY A 92 5.67 -5.12 6.21
C GLY A 92 5.08 -5.24 7.61
N LYS A 93 5.67 -4.53 8.59
CA LYS A 93 5.26 -4.55 10.00
C LYS A 93 4.79 -3.20 10.54
N PRO A 94 3.64 -2.65 10.05
CA PRO A 94 3.10 -1.41 10.60
C PRO A 94 2.63 -1.52 12.05
N PHE A 95 2.26 -2.72 12.52
CA PHE A 95 1.76 -2.95 13.87
C PHE A 95 2.75 -3.77 14.73
N PRO A 96 2.72 -3.61 16.07
CA PRO A 96 3.55 -4.40 16.99
C PRO A 96 3.24 -5.91 16.96
N ASP A 97 2.00 -6.29 16.68
CA ASP A 97 1.56 -7.68 16.58
C ASP A 97 1.72 -8.20 15.14
N ASP A 98 2.47 -9.29 14.99
CA ASP A 98 2.75 -9.93 13.69
C ASP A 98 1.49 -10.51 13.03
N ASP A 99 0.48 -10.93 13.79
CA ASP A 99 -0.77 -11.48 13.24
C ASP A 99 -1.63 -10.39 12.59
N MET A 100 -1.43 -9.12 12.98
CA MET A 100 -2.10 -7.96 12.38
C MET A 100 -1.41 -7.48 11.10
N ASN A 101 -0.17 -7.89 10.87
CA ASN A 101 0.67 -7.44 9.77
C ASN A 101 0.39 -8.26 8.49
N LEU A 102 -0.78 -8.00 7.90
CA LEU A 102 -1.22 -8.61 6.63
C LEU A 102 -0.70 -7.80 5.44
N ALA A 103 0.63 -7.72 5.31
CA ALA A 103 1.32 -7.05 4.22
C ALA A 103 1.64 -8.04 3.09
N TYR A 104 1.35 -7.64 1.85
CA TYR A 104 1.58 -8.44 0.68
C TYR A 104 2.11 -7.60 -0.48
N ARG A 105 2.77 -8.24 -1.43
CA ARG A 105 3.35 -7.59 -2.60
C ARG A 105 3.00 -8.34 -3.87
N ASN A 106 2.89 -7.62 -4.98
CA ASN A 106 3.00 -8.20 -6.31
C ASN A 106 4.06 -7.42 -7.10
N LYS A 107 5.13 -8.12 -7.50
CA LYS A 107 6.22 -7.53 -8.26
C LYS A 107 5.84 -7.40 -9.73
N LYS A 108 6.32 -6.34 -10.39
CA LYS A 108 6.09 -6.10 -11.82
C LYS A 108 4.59 -6.04 -12.18
N PHE A 109 3.78 -5.54 -11.26
CA PHE A 109 2.33 -5.47 -11.41
C PHE A 109 1.88 -4.52 -12.53
N ILE A 110 2.54 -3.38 -12.74
CA ILE A 110 2.21 -2.44 -13.83
C ILE A 110 3.32 -2.43 -14.87
N ASN A 111 2.93 -2.63 -16.14
CA ASN A 111 3.82 -2.64 -17.32
C ASN A 111 5.06 -3.53 -17.13
N ASP A 112 4.90 -4.66 -16.42
CA ASP A 112 5.95 -5.59 -16.02
C ASP A 112 7.16 -4.95 -15.32
N LYS A 113 6.94 -3.80 -14.68
CA LYS A 113 7.99 -2.92 -14.17
C LYS A 113 7.77 -2.43 -12.75
N TYR A 114 6.57 -1.98 -12.43
CA TYR A 114 6.28 -1.35 -11.14
C TYR A 114 5.55 -2.31 -10.22
N ASP A 115 6.01 -2.39 -8.98
CA ASP A 115 5.42 -3.24 -7.96
C ASP A 115 4.21 -2.55 -7.30
N ILE A 116 3.39 -3.35 -6.63
CA ILE A 116 2.45 -2.85 -5.63
C ILE A 116 2.68 -3.54 -4.29
N GLU A 117 2.39 -2.82 -3.22
CA GLU A 117 2.28 -3.35 -1.86
C GLU A 117 0.84 -3.14 -1.38
N VAL A 118 0.26 -4.16 -0.75
CA VAL A 118 -1.13 -4.18 -0.27
C VAL A 118 -1.13 -4.58 1.19
N PHE A 119 -1.57 -3.68 2.06
CA PHE A 119 -1.79 -3.94 3.46
C PHE A 119 -3.28 -4.18 3.71
N PHE A 120 -3.63 -5.36 4.20
CA PHE A 120 -5.00 -5.67 4.55
C PHE A 120 -5.28 -5.34 6.01
N ILE A 121 -6.44 -4.75 6.27
CA ILE A 121 -6.90 -4.42 7.62
C ILE A 121 -8.26 -5.06 7.82
N ARG A 122 -8.30 -6.02 8.75
CA ARG A 122 -9.50 -6.70 9.21
C ARG A 122 -10.49 -5.69 9.81
N LYS A 123 -11.79 -5.90 9.61
CA LYS A 123 -12.85 -5.02 10.09
C LYS A 123 -12.83 -4.84 11.61
N SER A 124 -12.65 -5.93 12.35
CA SER A 124 -12.49 -5.89 13.80
C SER A 124 -11.35 -4.97 14.24
N ASN A 125 -10.20 -5.06 13.57
CA ASN A 125 -9.05 -4.18 13.81
C ASN A 125 -9.35 -2.72 13.47
N ALA A 126 -10.01 -2.47 12.34
CA ALA A 126 -10.39 -1.13 11.91
C ALA A 126 -11.42 -0.46 12.85
N GLN A 127 -12.14 -1.22 13.67
CA GLN A 127 -13.11 -0.72 14.65
C GLN A 127 -12.52 -0.54 16.05
N ASN A 128 -11.30 -1.03 16.29
CA ASN A 128 -10.62 -0.90 17.57
C ASN A 128 -9.86 0.44 17.65
N SER A 129 -10.16 1.27 18.65
CA SER A 129 -9.58 2.61 18.79
C SER A 129 -8.07 2.61 19.01
N GLU A 130 -7.53 1.65 19.76
CA GLU A 130 -6.09 1.53 20.00
C GLU A 130 -5.36 1.17 18.70
N ILE A 131 -5.94 0.27 17.90
CA ILE A 131 -5.39 -0.12 16.61
C ILE A 131 -5.50 1.03 15.59
N GLN A 132 -6.59 1.79 15.62
CA GLN A 132 -6.72 3.00 14.80
C GLN A 132 -5.60 3.99 15.10
N GLU A 133 -5.34 4.26 16.39
CA GLU A 133 -4.26 5.16 16.81
C GLU A 133 -2.90 4.67 16.33
N LEU A 134 -2.56 3.39 16.56
CA LEU A 134 -1.32 2.78 16.08
C LEU A 134 -1.19 2.87 14.56
N GLY A 135 -2.27 2.64 13.81
CA GLY A 135 -2.28 2.75 12.36
C GLY A 135 -1.99 4.19 11.90
N GLU A 136 -2.64 5.18 12.52
CA GLU A 136 -2.39 6.59 12.22
C GLU A 136 -0.95 7.00 12.60
N GLU A 137 -0.35 6.46 13.66
CA GLU A 137 1.06 6.67 13.96
C GLU A 137 1.97 6.07 12.89
N ALA A 138 1.61 4.89 12.38
CA ALA A 138 2.33 4.18 11.32
C ALA A 138 2.12 4.77 9.90
N GLY A 139 1.25 5.77 9.74
CA GLY A 139 0.99 6.41 8.44
C GLY A 139 -0.19 5.82 7.65
N ILE A 140 -0.98 4.97 8.28
CA ILE A 140 -2.17 4.34 7.71
C ILE A 140 -3.40 5.19 8.05
N PRO A 141 -4.17 5.66 7.06
CA PRO A 141 -5.38 6.45 7.29
C PRO A 141 -6.53 5.55 7.75
N MET A 142 -6.59 5.30 9.06
CA MET A 142 -7.57 4.44 9.73
C MET A 142 -8.91 5.13 9.96
N THR A 143 -8.91 6.46 10.06
CA THR A 143 -10.06 7.27 10.44
C THR A 143 -10.44 8.28 9.35
N SER A 144 -11.62 8.91 9.47
CA SER A 144 -12.03 10.00 8.59
C SER A 144 -11.14 11.24 8.71
N ASP A 145 -10.55 11.43 9.89
CA ASP A 145 -9.79 12.62 10.26
C ASP A 145 -8.28 12.41 10.11
N SER A 146 -7.88 11.39 9.35
CA SER A 146 -6.47 11.08 9.13
C SER A 146 -5.71 12.27 8.55
N LYS A 147 -4.58 12.61 9.20
CA LYS A 147 -3.63 13.63 8.73
C LYS A 147 -2.83 13.18 7.51
N HIS A 148 -2.88 11.90 7.16
CA HIS A 148 -2.05 11.34 6.08
C HIS A 148 -2.70 11.56 4.74
N LYS A 149 -1.92 12.10 3.79
CA LYS A 149 -2.38 12.29 2.42
C LYS A 149 -2.68 10.93 1.77
N HIS A 150 -3.91 10.74 1.33
CA HIS A 150 -4.39 9.51 0.73
C HIS A 150 -5.41 9.78 -0.38
N ILE A 151 -5.75 8.75 -1.16
CA ILE A 151 -6.84 8.76 -2.14
C ILE A 151 -7.76 7.59 -1.81
N ILE A 152 -9.05 7.86 -1.59
CA ILE A 152 -10.07 6.81 -1.50
C ILE A 152 -10.32 6.30 -2.92
N VAL A 153 -9.97 5.04 -3.16
CA VAL A 153 -10.11 4.36 -4.45
C VAL A 153 -11.48 3.70 -4.57
N TYR A 154 -11.93 3.11 -3.46
CA TYR A 154 -13.24 2.48 -3.33
C TYR A 154 -13.66 2.57 -1.87
N SER A 155 -14.96 2.76 -1.63
CA SER A 155 -15.59 2.59 -0.32
C SER A 155 -16.95 1.98 -0.58
N LYS A 156 -17.30 0.94 0.16
CA LYS A 156 -18.65 0.41 0.20
C LYS A 156 -19.54 1.47 0.87
N ASP A 157 -20.71 1.70 0.28
CA ASP A 157 -21.74 2.62 0.81
C ASP A 157 -22.32 2.11 2.14
#